data_AF-A0A7K1K7M1-F1
#
_entry.id   AF-A0A7K1K7M1-F1
#
_cell.length_a   1.000
_cell.length_b   1.000
_cell.length_c   1.000
_cell.angle_alpha   90.00
_cell.angle_beta   90.00
_cell.angle_gamma   90.00
#
_symmetry.space_group_name_H-M   'P 1'
#
loop_
_entity.id
_entity.type
_entity.pdbx_description
1 polymer ?
#
loop_
_entity_poly.entity_id
_entity_poly.type
_entity_poly.pdbx_seq_one_letter_code
_entity_poly.pdbx_strand_id
1 'polypeptide(L)'
;MEVEEKFTFDEYWNDARFQRKKADRRGSLKYRYGDNVYRRADDGQWLQSDCRHSLESGQANEAHVSRDTGADAVLVSSRFTYWGGDGPQLPREFADWDGINLGEPGRDHTYRSYTPEMIAAFIAWVDQLPVGYQAPPADWPRTR
;
A
#
# COMPACT_ATOMS: atom_id res chain seq x y z
N MET A 1 -2.59 -7.15 4.19
CA MET A 1 -1.43 -6.93 5.09
C MET A 1 -1.97 -6.85 6.50
N GLU A 2 -1.23 -7.38 7.46
CA GLU A 2 -1.51 -7.18 8.88
C GLU A 2 -0.57 -6.10 9.42
N VAL A 3 -1.09 -4.96 9.86
CA VAL A 3 -0.27 -3.84 10.30
C VAL A 3 0.40 -4.19 11.63
N GLU A 4 1.73 -4.15 11.67
CA GLU A 4 2.53 -4.47 12.86
C GLU A 4 3.10 -3.20 13.50
N GLU A 5 3.54 -2.25 12.67
CA GLU A 5 4.09 -0.98 13.13
C GLU A 5 3.49 0.18 12.35
N LYS A 6 3.42 1.33 13.02
CA LYS A 6 3.04 2.61 12.44
C LYS A 6 4.13 3.62 12.76
N PHE A 7 4.63 4.27 11.72
CA PHE A 7 5.63 5.34 11.80
C PHE A 7 5.04 6.63 11.28
N THR A 8 5.58 7.77 11.71
CA THR A 8 5.50 9.01 10.93
C THR A 8 6.36 8.90 9.68
N PHE A 9 6.18 9.80 8.71
CA PHE A 9 7.04 9.84 7.52
C PHE A 9 8.51 10.07 7.88
N ASP A 10 8.78 10.93 8.87
CA ASP A 10 10.15 11.27 9.28
C ASP A 10 10.83 10.11 10.02
N GLU A 11 10.12 9.38 10.87
CA GLU A 11 10.67 8.18 11.51
C GLU A 11 10.95 7.09 10.48
N TYR A 12 10.01 6.81 9.56
CA TYR A 12 10.24 5.89 8.45
C TYR A 12 11.44 6.33 7.61
N TRP A 13 11.58 7.63 7.35
CA TRP A 13 12.67 8.18 6.56
C TRP A 13 14.03 7.96 7.25
N ASN A 14 14.11 8.08 8.56
CA ASN A 14 15.37 7.97 9.28
C ASN A 14 15.70 6.54 9.74
N ASP A 15 14.73 5.62 9.72
CA ASP A 15 14.93 4.22 10.11
C ASP A 15 15.84 3.48 9.11
N ALA A 16 16.91 2.87 9.63
CA ALA A 16 17.90 2.13 8.84
C ALA A 16 17.31 0.97 8.02
N ARG A 17 16.21 0.36 8.49
CA ARG A 17 15.53 -0.77 7.83
C ARG A 17 14.97 -0.40 6.47
N PHE A 18 14.63 0.87 6.25
CA PHE A 18 13.88 1.32 5.07
C PHE A 18 14.69 2.14 4.07
N GLN A 19 15.99 2.34 4.31
CA GLN A 19 16.83 3.16 3.41
C GLN A 19 16.83 2.64 1.96
N ARG A 20 16.82 1.32 1.77
CA ARG A 20 16.72 0.66 0.45
C ARG A 20 15.30 0.60 -0.12
N LYS A 21 14.30 1.16 0.57
CA LYS A 21 12.91 1.22 0.10
C LYS A 21 12.51 2.61 -0.39
N LYS A 22 13.34 3.63 -0.14
CA LYS A 22 13.11 5.01 -0.60
C LYS A 22 13.24 5.06 -2.11
N ALA A 23 12.19 5.52 -2.78
CA ALA A 23 12.17 5.51 -4.23
C ALA A 23 13.18 6.51 -4.81
N ASP A 24 13.78 6.13 -5.93
CA ASP A 24 14.70 6.97 -6.71
C ASP A 24 14.42 6.75 -8.20
N ARG A 25 14.17 7.84 -8.93
CA ARG A 25 13.93 7.85 -10.36
C ARG A 25 15.06 7.20 -11.18
N ARG A 26 16.30 7.24 -10.70
CA ARG A 26 17.48 6.64 -11.34
C ARG A 26 17.63 5.14 -11.05
N GLY A 27 16.83 4.61 -10.12
CA GLY A 27 16.85 3.20 -9.76
C GLY A 27 16.26 2.27 -10.82
N SER A 28 16.18 0.98 -10.48
CA SER A 28 15.47 -0.04 -11.28
C SER A 28 13.97 0.27 -11.36
N LEU A 29 13.23 -0.38 -12.27
CA LEU A 29 11.79 -0.16 -12.40
C LEU A 29 11.06 -0.31 -11.06
N LYS A 30 11.33 -1.37 -10.30
CA LYS A 30 10.77 -1.58 -8.95
C LYS A 30 11.10 -0.44 -7.98
N TYR A 31 12.28 0.14 -8.09
CA TYR A 31 12.78 1.17 -7.18
C TYR A 31 12.16 2.55 -7.44
N ARG A 32 11.54 2.78 -8.60
CA ARG A 32 10.96 4.08 -8.96
C ARG A 32 9.53 4.30 -8.44
N TYR A 33 8.85 3.23 -8.01
CA TYR A 33 7.41 3.20 -7.71
C TYR A 33 7.12 2.90 -6.22
N GLY A 34 7.96 3.36 -5.31
CA GLY A 34 7.63 3.32 -3.89
C GLY A 34 6.73 4.49 -3.52
N ASP A 35 5.72 4.25 -2.68
CA ASP A 35 4.75 5.29 -2.28
C ASP A 35 5.19 6.11 -1.06
N ASN A 36 6.06 5.56 -0.21
CA ASN A 36 6.56 6.23 1.01
C ASN A 36 7.75 7.14 0.70
N VAL A 37 7.51 8.23 -0.02
CA VAL A 37 8.54 9.11 -0.61
C VAL A 37 8.62 10.50 0.01
N TYR A 38 7.93 10.70 1.13
CA TYR A 38 7.80 11.99 1.80
C TYR A 38 8.66 12.08 3.06
N ARG A 39 9.14 13.29 3.37
CA ARG A 39 9.78 13.68 4.63
C ARG A 39 9.59 15.17 4.85
N ARG A 40 9.86 15.68 6.04
CA ARG A 40 9.95 17.13 6.27
C ARG A 40 11.36 17.67 6.01
N ALA A 41 11.43 18.91 5.55
CA ALA A 41 12.63 19.74 5.58
C ALA A 41 12.83 20.34 6.98
N ASP A 42 13.96 21.00 7.21
CA ASP A 42 14.29 21.64 8.49
C ASP A 42 13.29 22.74 8.88
N ASP A 43 12.63 23.37 7.90
CA ASP A 43 11.57 24.37 8.12
C ASP A 43 10.17 23.75 8.28
N GLY A 44 10.07 22.41 8.28
CA GLY A 44 8.83 21.67 8.45
C GLY A 44 8.02 21.47 7.16
N GLN A 45 8.45 22.01 6.01
CA GLN A 45 7.78 21.79 4.74
C GLN A 45 7.94 20.34 4.27
N TRP A 46 6.91 19.81 3.59
CA TRP A 46 6.99 18.49 2.99
C TRP A 46 7.92 18.48 1.77
N LEU A 47 8.83 17.52 1.73
CA LEU A 47 9.66 17.18 0.60
C LEU A 47 9.21 15.84 0.04
N GLN A 48 9.04 15.78 -1.28
CA GLN A 48 8.84 14.54 -2.02
C GLN A 48 10.14 14.13 -2.73
N SER A 49 10.46 12.84 -2.70
CA SER A 49 11.61 12.30 -3.43
C SER A 49 11.39 12.33 -4.94
N ASP A 50 12.45 12.56 -5.71
CA ASP A 50 12.39 12.44 -7.17
C ASP A 50 12.22 10.97 -7.59
N CYS A 51 10.99 10.62 -8.00
CA CYS A 51 10.58 9.26 -8.32
C CYS A 51 9.49 9.26 -9.42
N ARG A 52 8.71 8.18 -9.57
CA ARG A 52 7.61 8.16 -10.54
C ARG A 52 6.39 8.98 -10.09
N HIS A 53 6.30 9.33 -8.80
CA HIS A 53 5.20 10.10 -8.22
C HIS A 53 5.44 11.61 -8.24
N SER A 54 6.68 12.06 -8.52
CA SER A 54 7.05 13.46 -8.74
C SER A 54 6.76 13.88 -10.19
N LEU A 55 6.80 15.20 -10.45
CA LEU A 55 6.67 15.75 -11.80
C LEU A 55 7.85 15.30 -12.69
N GLU A 56 7.69 15.39 -14.01
CA GLU A 56 8.77 14.98 -14.95
C GLU A 56 10.07 15.77 -14.74
N SER A 57 10.00 17.01 -14.25
CA SER A 57 11.16 17.82 -13.84
C SER A 57 11.87 17.31 -12.57
N GLY A 58 11.26 16.37 -11.84
CA GLY A 58 11.72 15.86 -10.54
C GLY A 58 11.22 16.68 -9.35
N GLN A 59 10.51 17.78 -9.60
CA GLN A 59 9.87 18.58 -8.56
C GLN A 59 8.69 17.84 -7.92
N ALA A 60 8.40 18.19 -6.67
CA ALA A 60 7.28 17.64 -5.94
C ALA A 60 5.96 17.84 -6.70
N ASN A 61 5.11 16.82 -6.67
CA ASN A 61 3.73 16.94 -7.11
C ASN A 61 2.87 17.33 -5.91
N GLU A 62 2.57 18.63 -5.79
CA GLU A 62 1.84 19.21 -4.64
C GLU A 62 0.49 18.56 -4.38
N ALA A 63 -0.23 18.13 -5.43
CA ALA A 63 -1.50 17.43 -5.28
C ALA A 63 -1.33 16.07 -4.59
N HIS A 64 -0.25 15.35 -4.91
CA HIS A 64 0.09 14.09 -4.24
C HIS A 64 0.59 14.34 -2.82
N VAL A 65 1.46 15.33 -2.61
CA VAL A 65 1.94 15.70 -1.27
C VAL A 65 0.76 15.99 -0.35
N SER A 66 -0.13 16.89 -0.75
CA SER A 66 -1.29 17.29 0.06
C SER A 66 -2.19 16.09 0.42
N ARG A 67 -2.50 15.24 -0.56
CA ARG A 67 -3.35 14.07 -0.34
C ARG A 67 -2.68 13.00 0.53
N ASP A 68 -1.45 12.64 0.21
CA ASP A 68 -0.77 11.47 0.79
C ASP A 68 -0.22 11.78 2.19
N THR A 69 0.10 13.05 2.48
CA THR A 69 0.55 13.51 3.80
C THR A 69 -0.58 13.98 4.72
N GLY A 70 -1.84 13.85 4.29
CA GLY A 70 -3.03 14.19 5.09
C GLY A 70 -3.13 13.40 6.41
N ALA A 71 -2.46 12.25 6.47
CA ALA A 71 -2.16 11.53 7.70
C ALA A 71 -0.65 11.25 7.78
N ASP A 72 -0.01 11.64 8.88
CA ASP A 72 1.41 11.38 9.10
C ASP A 72 1.61 9.94 9.58
N ALA A 73 1.46 9.00 8.65
CA ALA A 73 1.40 7.57 8.94
C ALA A 73 1.94 6.71 7.78
N VAL A 74 3.01 5.98 8.05
CA VAL A 74 3.53 4.89 7.24
C VAL A 74 3.26 3.57 7.96
N LEU A 75 2.55 2.66 7.29
CA LEU A 75 2.19 1.35 7.84
C LEU A 75 3.21 0.30 7.41
N VAL A 76 3.72 -0.46 8.37
CA VAL A 76 4.72 -1.51 8.14
C VAL A 76 4.16 -2.86 8.57
N SER A 77 4.48 -3.87 7.78
CA SER A 77 4.03 -5.24 7.97
C SER A 77 5.06 -6.23 7.42
N SER A 78 5.34 -7.28 8.19
CA SER A 78 6.03 -8.48 7.73
C SER A 78 5.07 -9.55 7.20
N ARG A 79 3.78 -9.45 7.56
CA ARG A 79 2.69 -10.37 7.17
C ARG A 79 1.82 -9.78 6.06
N PHE A 80 2.26 -9.95 4.81
CA PHE A 80 1.50 -9.51 3.64
C PHE A 80 1.70 -10.44 2.43
N THR A 81 0.72 -10.42 1.53
CA THR A 81 0.77 -11.09 0.23
C THR A 81 0.52 -10.06 -0.87
N TYR A 82 1.35 -10.09 -1.91
CA TYR A 82 1.15 -9.33 -3.15
C TYR A 82 0.66 -10.28 -4.24
N TRP A 83 -0.64 -10.24 -4.50
CA TRP A 83 -1.32 -11.11 -5.46
C TRP A 83 -1.09 -10.73 -6.92
N GLY A 84 -0.69 -9.49 -7.21
CA GLY A 84 -0.56 -9.00 -8.58
C GLY A 84 -1.88 -9.13 -9.36
N GLY A 85 -1.79 -9.56 -10.61
CA GLY A 85 -2.94 -9.80 -11.49
C GLY A 85 -3.59 -11.18 -11.36
N ASP A 86 -3.10 -12.05 -10.45
CA ASP A 86 -3.58 -13.42 -10.26
C ASP A 86 -4.11 -13.63 -8.84
N GLY A 87 -4.83 -12.63 -8.31
CA GLY A 87 -5.46 -12.74 -7.00
C GLY A 87 -6.56 -13.80 -6.91
N PRO A 88 -6.85 -14.29 -5.70
CA PRO A 88 -7.91 -15.27 -5.48
C PRO A 88 -9.26 -14.68 -5.88
N GLN A 89 -10.18 -15.54 -6.34
CA GLN A 89 -11.58 -15.16 -6.41
C GLN A 89 -12.13 -15.05 -4.99
N LEU A 90 -12.85 -13.96 -4.71
CA LEU A 90 -13.52 -13.77 -3.43
C LEU A 90 -14.65 -14.80 -3.28
N PRO A 91 -14.65 -15.62 -2.21
CA PRO A 91 -15.76 -16.52 -1.91
C PRO A 91 -17.10 -15.80 -1.82
N ARG A 92 -18.17 -16.49 -2.21
CA ARG A 92 -19.51 -15.90 -2.35
C ARG A 92 -20.03 -15.38 -1.01
N GLU A 93 -19.71 -16.06 0.08
CA GLU A 93 -20.06 -15.66 1.44
C GLU A 93 -19.50 -14.28 1.84
N PHE A 94 -18.39 -13.84 1.24
CA PHE A 94 -17.83 -12.51 1.49
C PHE A 94 -18.31 -11.46 0.49
N ALA A 95 -18.88 -11.88 -0.65
CA ALA A 95 -19.52 -10.97 -1.59
C ALA A 95 -20.93 -10.53 -1.11
N ASP A 96 -21.55 -11.28 -0.21
CA ASP A 96 -22.83 -10.97 0.42
C ASP A 96 -22.93 -11.65 1.79
N TRP A 97 -22.37 -10.98 2.81
CA TRP A 97 -22.49 -11.36 4.21
C TRP A 97 -23.65 -10.57 4.83
N ASP A 98 -24.85 -11.16 4.86
CA ASP A 98 -26.05 -10.54 5.39
C ASP A 98 -26.32 -9.12 4.81
N GLY A 99 -26.10 -8.94 3.51
CA GLY A 99 -26.26 -7.65 2.83
C GLY A 99 -25.02 -6.75 2.88
N ILE A 100 -23.89 -7.22 3.43
CA ILE A 100 -22.60 -6.52 3.43
C ILE A 100 -21.67 -7.20 2.44
N ASN A 101 -21.13 -6.43 1.49
CA ASN A 101 -20.17 -6.93 0.51
C ASN A 101 -18.75 -6.51 0.91
N LEU A 102 -17.87 -7.47 1.20
CA LEU A 102 -16.45 -7.22 1.53
C LEU A 102 -15.60 -6.96 0.28
N GLY A 103 -16.10 -7.34 -0.89
CA GLY A 103 -15.47 -7.15 -2.20
C GLY A 103 -15.95 -5.92 -2.95
N GLU A 104 -16.57 -4.94 -2.27
CA GLU A 104 -17.13 -3.78 -2.95
C GLU A 104 -16.06 -3.05 -3.79
N PRO A 105 -16.32 -2.83 -5.09
CA PRO A 105 -15.40 -2.08 -5.93
C PRO A 105 -15.40 -0.62 -5.49
N GLY A 106 -14.23 -0.09 -5.13
CA GLY A 106 -14.13 1.32 -4.71
C GLY A 106 -12.89 1.63 -3.89
N ARG A 107 -12.81 2.89 -3.46
CA ARG A 107 -11.83 3.39 -2.49
C ARG A 107 -12.60 3.85 -1.25
N ASP A 108 -11.89 4.01 -0.13
CA ASP A 108 -12.39 4.65 1.09
C ASP A 108 -13.54 3.91 1.81
N HIS A 109 -13.52 2.57 1.75
CA HIS A 109 -14.46 1.72 2.47
C HIS A 109 -14.20 1.74 3.98
N THR A 110 -15.28 1.81 4.76
CA THR A 110 -15.19 1.81 6.22
C THR A 110 -15.61 0.47 6.80
N TYR A 111 -14.83 -0.05 7.75
CA TYR A 111 -15.08 -1.31 8.44
C TYR A 111 -16.21 -1.23 9.48
N ARG A 112 -16.96 -0.12 9.56
CA ARG A 112 -17.91 0.13 10.66
C ARG A 112 -19.07 -0.87 10.70
N SER A 113 -19.41 -1.45 9.56
CA SER A 113 -20.43 -2.49 9.44
C SER A 113 -19.89 -3.90 9.71
N TYR A 114 -18.58 -4.08 9.90
CA TYR A 114 -17.96 -5.40 9.95
C TYR A 114 -18.03 -6.01 11.34
N THR A 115 -18.59 -7.22 11.44
CA THR A 115 -18.69 -7.95 12.71
C THR A 115 -17.39 -8.71 13.02
N PRO A 116 -17.09 -9.01 14.30
CA PRO A 116 -15.92 -9.81 14.65
C PRO A 116 -15.91 -11.21 14.01
N GLU A 117 -17.08 -11.83 13.87
CA GLU A 117 -17.24 -13.13 13.22
C GLU A 117 -16.86 -13.08 11.75
N MET A 118 -17.35 -12.07 11.03
CA MET A 118 -17.07 -11.87 9.62
C MET A 118 -15.57 -11.59 9.37
N ILE A 119 -14.95 -10.77 10.23
CA ILE A 119 -13.50 -10.50 10.18
C ILE A 119 -12.72 -11.80 10.43
N ALA A 120 -13.09 -12.58 11.44
CA ALA A 120 -12.41 -13.83 11.76
C ALA A 120 -12.54 -14.86 10.63
N ALA A 121 -13.73 -15.00 10.03
CA ALA A 121 -13.96 -15.88 8.89
C ALA A 121 -13.12 -15.45 7.66
N PHE A 122 -13.06 -14.15 7.37
CA PHE A 122 -12.27 -13.62 6.28
C PHE A 122 -10.76 -13.86 6.48
N ILE A 123 -10.24 -13.59 7.70
CA ILE A 123 -8.84 -13.85 8.03
C ILE A 123 -8.53 -15.35 7.90
N ALA A 124 -9.39 -16.23 8.44
CA ALA A 124 -9.20 -17.68 8.36
C ALA A 124 -9.18 -18.20 6.92
N TRP A 125 -9.94 -17.56 6.02
CA TRP A 125 -9.86 -17.84 4.59
C TRP A 125 -8.55 -17.33 3.97
N VAL A 126 -8.15 -16.09 4.25
CA VAL A 126 -6.90 -15.51 3.73
C VAL A 126 -5.68 -16.31 4.18
N ASP A 127 -5.66 -16.81 5.41
CA ASP A 127 -4.56 -17.61 5.97
C ASP A 127 -4.37 -18.97 5.27
N GLN A 128 -5.36 -19.44 4.49
CA GLN A 128 -5.24 -20.65 3.68
C GLN A 128 -4.60 -20.40 2.31
N LEU A 129 -4.41 -19.14 1.93
CA LEU A 129 -3.92 -18.76 0.62
C LEU A 129 -2.39 -18.67 0.58
N PRO A 130 -1.76 -18.82 -0.62
CA PRO A 130 -0.35 -18.55 -0.81
C PRO A 130 0.14 -17.20 -0.24
N VAL A 131 1.35 -17.21 0.34
CA VAL A 131 1.96 -16.02 0.96
C VAL A 131 3.10 -15.43 0.14
N GLY A 132 3.33 -14.11 0.27
CA GLY A 132 4.42 -13.42 -0.43
C GLY A 132 4.04 -12.90 -1.82
N TYR A 133 4.98 -12.92 -2.75
CA TYR A 133 4.76 -12.44 -4.13
C TYR A 133 4.19 -13.56 -5.01
N GLN A 134 3.02 -13.34 -5.62
CA GLN A 134 2.33 -14.36 -6.42
C GLN A 134 2.44 -14.11 -7.92
N ALA A 135 2.24 -12.88 -8.38
CA ALA A 135 2.22 -12.54 -9.80
C ALA A 135 2.62 -11.08 -10.06
N PRO A 136 3.00 -10.71 -11.30
CA PRO A 136 3.19 -9.32 -11.69
C PRO A 136 1.85 -8.55 -11.67
N PRO A 137 1.88 -7.20 -11.68
CA PRO A 137 0.68 -6.39 -11.80
C PRO A 137 -0.18 -6.79 -13.01
N ALA A 138 -1.51 -6.72 -12.88
CA ALA A 138 -2.46 -7.10 -13.93
C ALA A 138 -2.22 -6.36 -15.26
N ASP A 139 -1.82 -5.09 -15.16
CA ASP A 139 -1.64 -4.21 -16.32
C ASP A 139 -0.23 -4.29 -16.93
N TRP A 140 0.64 -5.16 -16.41
CA TRP A 140 1.97 -5.38 -17.01
C TRP A 140 1.87 -6.39 -18.15
N PRO A 141 2.63 -6.21 -19.25
CA PRO A 141 2.67 -7.19 -20.32
C PRO A 141 3.10 -8.55 -19.75
N ARG A 142 2.20 -9.53 -19.79
CA ARG A 142 2.54 -10.93 -19.50
C ARG A 142 3.32 -11.46 -20.69
N THR A 143 4.63 -11.27 -20.71
CA THR A 143 5.51 -12.00 -21.64
C THR A 143 5.34 -13.49 -21.34
N ARG A 144 4.71 -14.21 -22.28
CA ARG A 144 4.72 -15.67 -22.32
C ARG A 144 6.09 -16.18 -22.77
#